data_AF-A0A2J4ZY70-F1
#
_entry.id   AF-A0A2J4ZY70-F1
#
_cell.length_a   1.000
_cell.length_b   1.000
_cell.length_c   1.000
_cell.angle_alpha   90.00
_cell.angle_beta   90.00
_cell.angle_gamma   90.00
#
_symmetry.space_group_name_H-M   'P 1'
#
loop_
_entity.id
_entity.type
_entity.pdbx_description
1 polymer ?
#
loop_
_entity_poly.entity_id
_entity_poly.type
_entity_poly.pdbx_seq_one_letter_code
_entity_poly.pdbx_strand_id
1 'polypeptide(L)'
;MEVIKSNGNSDFDEAISKISDLNIIPLSFYVLGFSYLDISSYICVSEKIVKKRIDRSKEKVLEIYPSFNSFISDCYKTRKIYFFIENVYEYIMLMKC
;
A
#
# COMPACT_ATOMS: atom_id res chain seq x y z
N MET A 1 -8.63 -31.64 10.24
CA MET A 1 -8.47 -30.55 9.26
C MET A 1 -9.66 -29.64 9.46
N GLU A 2 -9.53 -28.67 10.36
CA GLU A 2 -10.62 -27.72 10.64
C GLU A 2 -10.51 -26.57 9.66
N VAL A 3 -11.41 -26.56 8.68
CA VAL A 3 -11.67 -25.41 7.81
C VAL A 3 -12.75 -24.59 8.50
N ILE A 4 -12.40 -23.60 9.33
CA ILE A 4 -13.32 -22.51 9.70
C ILE A 4 -12.53 -21.22 10.00
N LYS A 5 -12.53 -20.31 9.03
CA LYS A 5 -12.86 -18.88 9.24
C LYS A 5 -13.28 -18.28 7.89
N SER A 6 -14.54 -18.45 7.54
CA SER A 6 -15.23 -17.55 6.61
C SER A 6 -16.16 -16.69 7.44
N ASN A 7 -15.68 -15.51 7.84
CA ASN A 7 -16.42 -14.29 8.21
C ASN A 7 -15.48 -13.33 8.95
N GLY A 8 -15.23 -12.15 8.36
CA GLY A 8 -14.36 -11.10 8.88
C GLY A 8 -13.43 -10.59 7.78
N ASN A 9 -13.23 -9.28 7.67
CA ASN A 9 -12.33 -8.65 6.68
C ASN A 9 -11.02 -9.46 6.55
N SER A 10 -10.51 -9.62 5.31
CA SER A 10 -9.17 -10.17 5.16
C SER A 10 -8.16 -9.28 5.91
N ASP A 11 -7.08 -9.85 6.44
CA ASP A 11 -6.00 -9.08 7.10
C ASP A 11 -5.56 -7.90 6.22
N PHE A 12 -5.60 -8.09 4.90
CA PHE A 12 -5.37 -7.06 3.91
C PHE A 12 -6.40 -5.93 4.00
N ASP A 13 -7.70 -6.25 3.95
CA ASP A 13 -8.76 -5.23 3.99
C ASP A 13 -8.73 -4.47 5.33
N GLU A 14 -8.43 -5.15 6.44
CA GLU A 14 -8.21 -4.48 7.73
C GLU A 14 -7.01 -3.53 7.68
N ALA A 15 -5.87 -3.97 7.13
CA ALA A 15 -4.67 -3.15 7.04
C ALA A 15 -4.86 -1.92 6.16
N ILE A 16 -5.49 -2.09 4.98
CA ILE A 16 -5.78 -0.99 4.07
C ILE A 16 -6.75 0.00 4.71
N SER A 17 -7.78 -0.46 5.43
CA SER A 17 -8.76 0.43 6.09
C SER A 17 -8.16 1.39 7.12
N LYS A 18 -6.99 1.07 7.67
CA LYS A 18 -6.26 1.90 8.65
C LYS A 18 -5.34 2.95 8.02
N ILE A 19 -5.14 2.91 6.70
CA ILE A 19 -4.24 3.80 5.98
C ILE A 19 -5.08 4.87 5.28
N SER A 20 -4.80 6.14 5.56
CA SER A 20 -5.50 7.26 4.91
C SER A 20 -5.23 7.30 3.41
N ASP A 21 -6.20 7.74 2.62
CA ASP A 21 -6.08 7.95 1.17
C ASP A 21 -4.80 8.70 0.77
N LEU A 22 -4.43 9.74 1.53
CA LEU A 22 -3.21 10.54 1.32
C LEU A 22 -1.91 9.71 1.34
N ASN A 23 -1.92 8.60 2.07
CA ASN A 23 -0.77 7.71 2.25
C ASN A 23 -0.89 6.44 1.39
N ILE A 24 -2.10 6.07 0.95
CA ILE A 24 -2.33 4.92 0.05
C ILE A 24 -1.60 5.11 -1.27
N ILE A 25 -1.66 6.30 -1.88
CA ILE A 25 -0.98 6.57 -3.15
C ILE A 25 0.54 6.33 -3.05
N PRO A 26 1.31 7.03 -2.17
CA PRO A 26 2.75 6.81 -2.08
C PRO A 26 3.11 5.38 -1.63
N LEU A 27 2.28 4.73 -0.80
CA LEU A 27 2.45 3.32 -0.47
C LEU A 27 2.32 2.44 -1.72
N SER A 28 1.33 2.71 -2.57
CA SER A 28 1.06 1.92 -3.78
C SER A 28 2.25 1.95 -4.73
N PHE A 29 2.80 3.12 -5.02
CA PHE A 29 4.03 3.22 -5.80
C PHE A 29 5.19 2.46 -5.14
N TYR A 30 5.36 2.58 -3.83
CA TYR A 30 6.46 1.92 -3.12
C TYR A 30 6.35 0.40 -3.16
N VAL A 31 5.15 -0.16 -2.99
CA VAL A 31 4.87 -1.60 -3.11
C VAL A 31 5.22 -2.12 -4.51
N LEU A 32 5.00 -1.29 -5.55
CA LEU A 32 5.36 -1.60 -6.94
C LEU A 32 6.85 -1.36 -7.26
N GLY A 33 7.66 -0.97 -6.28
CA GLY A 33 9.12 -0.87 -6.43
C GLY A 33 9.66 0.48 -6.92
N PHE A 34 8.84 1.52 -6.96
CA PHE A 34 9.31 2.86 -7.30
C PHE A 34 10.20 3.43 -6.19
N SER A 35 11.23 4.20 -6.57
CA SER A 35 12.09 4.88 -5.60
C SER A 35 11.37 6.06 -4.95
N TYR A 36 11.83 6.52 -3.78
CA TYR A 36 11.25 7.71 -3.15
C TYR A 36 11.38 8.96 -4.05
N LEU A 37 12.45 9.04 -4.85
CA LEU A 37 12.64 10.10 -5.83
C LEU A 37 11.59 10.04 -6.95
N ASP A 38 11.34 8.87 -7.52
CA ASP A 38 10.29 8.71 -8.55
C ASP A 38 8.93 9.13 -7.99
N ILE A 39 8.59 8.61 -6.80
CA ILE A 39 7.32 8.91 -6.13
C ILE A 39 7.20 10.41 -5.86
N SER A 40 8.27 11.04 -5.38
CA SER A 40 8.29 12.49 -5.10
C SER A 40 7.99 13.31 -6.35
N SER A 41 8.48 12.86 -7.50
CA SER A 41 8.26 13.49 -8.80
C SER A 41 6.81 13.30 -9.27
N TYR A 42 6.26 12.08 -9.14
CA TYR A 42 4.88 11.80 -9.53
C TYR A 42 3.86 12.55 -8.66
N ILE A 43 4.08 12.65 -7.35
CA ILE A 43 3.09 13.20 -6.42
C ILE A 43 3.34 14.67 -6.01
N CYS A 44 4.36 15.31 -6.59
CA CYS A 44 4.72 16.71 -6.38
C CYS A 44 4.94 17.12 -4.91
N VAL A 45 5.61 16.27 -4.12
CA VAL A 45 6.04 16.58 -2.74
C VAL A 45 7.47 16.13 -2.51
N SER A 46 8.16 16.66 -1.49
CA SER A 46 9.56 16.26 -1.23
C SER A 46 9.70 14.78 -0.86
N GLU A 47 10.84 14.17 -1.20
CA GLU A 47 11.18 12.79 -0.82
C GLU A 47 11.04 12.53 0.70
N LYS A 48 11.34 13.54 1.52
CA LYS A 48 11.16 13.48 2.98
C LYS A 48 9.69 13.26 3.37
N ILE A 49 8.77 13.93 2.68
CA ILE A 49 7.33 13.77 2.90
C ILE A 49 6.88 12.38 2.41
N VAL A 50 7.34 11.96 1.22
CA VAL A 50 7.08 10.61 0.67
C VAL A 50 7.47 9.53 1.69
N LYS A 51 8.72 9.55 2.15
CA LYS A 51 9.24 8.60 3.13
C LYS A 51 8.37 8.58 4.39
N LYS A 52 8.02 9.74 4.94
CA LYS A 52 7.17 9.85 6.14
C LYS A 52 5.77 9.25 5.93
N ARG A 53 5.16 9.42 4.75
CA ARG A 53 3.85 8.83 4.44
C ARG A 53 3.92 7.30 4.31
N ILE A 54 4.99 6.79 3.69
CA ILE A 54 5.23 5.35 3.56
C ILE A 54 5.53 4.72 4.92
N ASP A 55 6.38 5.33 5.73
CA ASP A 55 6.71 4.83 7.08
C ASP A 55 5.45 4.73 7.96
N ARG A 56 4.58 5.76 7.94
CA ARG A 56 3.28 5.72 8.63
C ARG A 56 2.36 4.60 8.12
N SER A 57 2.38 4.33 6.82
CA SER A 57 1.59 3.24 6.25
C SER A 57 2.13 1.88 6.68
N LYS A 58 3.46 1.71 6.71
CA LYS A 58 4.12 0.51 7.22
C LYS A 58 3.79 0.28 8.69
N GLU A 59 3.79 1.32 9.52
CA GLU A 59 3.35 1.23 10.93
C GLU A 59 1.95 0.64 11.04
N LYS A 60 0.99 1.08 10.20
CA LYS A 60 -0.38 0.54 10.18
C LYS A 60 -0.47 -0.90 9.69
N VAL A 61 0.31 -1.26 8.68
CA VAL A 61 0.41 -2.64 8.22
C VAL A 61 0.96 -3.56 9.32
N LEU A 62 1.95 -3.09 10.08
CA LEU A 62 2.58 -3.84 11.16
C LEU A 62 1.69 -4.03 12.40
N GLU A 63 0.55 -3.33 12.50
CA GLU A 63 -0.46 -3.62 13.53
C GLU A 63 -1.18 -4.96 13.28
N ILE A 64 -1.11 -5.50 12.05
CA ILE A 64 -1.87 -6.69 11.62
C ILE A 64 -0.92 -7.78 11.08
N TYR A 65 0.06 -7.39 10.28
CA TYR A 65 1.03 -8.31 9.68
C TYR A 65 2.32 -8.38 10.51
N PRO A 66 2.95 -9.56 10.65
CA PRO A 66 4.17 -9.73 11.42
C PRO A 66 5.40 -9.00 10.83
N SER A 67 5.35 -8.67 9.54
CA SER A 67 6.35 -7.83 8.87
C SER A 67 5.77 -7.19 7.60
N PHE A 68 6.38 -6.10 7.14
CA PHE A 68 6.00 -5.53 5.85
C PHE A 68 6.21 -6.53 4.69
N ASN A 69 7.27 -7.35 4.74
CA ASN A 69 7.50 -8.39 3.72
C ASN A 69 6.41 -9.47 3.70
N SER A 70 5.85 -9.82 4.87
CA SER A 70 4.72 -10.76 4.93
C SER A 70 3.47 -10.19 4.29
N PHE A 71 3.21 -8.89 4.47
CA PHE A 71 2.14 -8.18 3.77
C PHE A 71 2.35 -8.19 2.25
N ILE A 72 3.56 -7.88 1.78
CA ILE A 72 3.88 -7.95 0.34
C ILE A 72 3.67 -9.37 -0.20
N SER A 73 4.16 -10.39 0.52
CA SER A 73 3.98 -11.80 0.13
C SER A 73 2.50 -12.17 0.02
N ASP A 74 1.69 -11.76 0.98
CA ASP A 74 0.25 -11.96 0.97
C ASP A 74 -0.40 -11.26 -0.25
N CYS A 75 -0.04 -10.01 -0.52
CA CYS A 75 -0.54 -9.26 -1.66
C CYS A 75 -0.31 -9.96 -3.01
N TYR A 76 0.86 -10.56 -3.20
CA TYR A 76 1.15 -11.33 -4.42
C TYR A 76 0.39 -12.67 -4.44
N LYS A 77 0.35 -13.41 -3.33
CA LYS A 77 -0.33 -14.71 -3.25
C LYS A 77 -1.83 -14.61 -3.46
N THR A 78 -2.45 -13.57 -2.92
CA THR A 78 -3.90 -13.35 -2.97
C THR A 78 -4.34 -12.44 -4.11
N ARG A 79 -3.40 -12.04 -4.99
CA ARG A 79 -3.63 -11.10 -6.09
C ARG A 79 -4.08 -9.70 -5.66
N LYS A 80 -4.00 -9.37 -4.37
CA LYS A 80 -4.25 -8.01 -3.87
C LYS A 80 -3.20 -6.99 -4.34
N ILE A 81 -2.11 -7.44 -4.97
CA ILE A 81 -1.18 -6.55 -5.69
C ILE A 81 -1.89 -5.64 -6.72
N TYR A 82 -2.98 -6.11 -7.34
CA TYR A 82 -3.74 -5.33 -8.31
C TYR A 82 -4.37 -4.06 -7.71
N PHE A 83 -4.69 -4.05 -6.41
CA PHE A 83 -5.15 -2.85 -5.72
C PHE A 83 -4.14 -1.71 -5.85
N PHE A 84 -2.84 -1.98 -5.67
CA PHE A 84 -1.80 -0.96 -5.78
C PHE A 84 -1.56 -0.55 -7.24
N ILE A 85 -1.68 -1.49 -8.18
CA ILE A 85 -1.58 -1.21 -9.62
C ILE A 85 -2.69 -0.24 -10.04
N GLU A 86 -3.93 -0.50 -9.63
CA GLU A 86 -5.08 0.36 -9.90
C GLU A 86 -4.89 1.76 -9.31
N ASN A 87 -4.48 1.85 -8.03
CA ASN A 87 -4.21 3.15 -7.40
C ASN A 87 -3.14 3.96 -8.14
N VAL A 88 -2.04 3.33 -8.56
CA VAL A 88 -0.98 4.02 -9.32
C VAL A 88 -1.45 4.41 -10.71
N TYR A 89 -2.16 3.51 -11.40
CA TYR A 89 -2.70 3.76 -12.73
C TYR A 89 -3.70 4.93 -12.70
N GLU A 90 -4.68 4.89 -11.80
CA GLU A 90 -5.66 5.95 -11.61
C GLU A 90 -4.98 7.28 -11.29
N TYR A 91 -4.00 7.27 -10.38
CA TYR A 91 -3.26 8.48 -10.03
C TYR A 91 -2.56 9.09 -11.26
N ILE A 92 -1.82 8.30 -12.02
CA ILE A 92 -1.08 8.78 -13.21
C ILE A 92 -2.03 9.23 -14.32
N MET A 93 -3.14 8.52 -14.55
CA MET A 93 -4.07 8.82 -15.64
C MET A 93 -5.00 9.98 -15.33
N LEU A 94 -5.38 10.17 -14.06
CA LEU A 94 -6.30 11.22 -13.64
C LEU A 94 -5.58 12.51 -13.24
N MET A 95 -4.34 12.44 -12.73
CA MET A 95 -3.52 13.62 -12.52
C MET A 95 -2.73 13.94 -13.79
N LYS A 96 -3.29 14.83 -14.61
CA LYS A 96 -2.46 15.73 -15.42
C LYS A 96 -1.84 16.74 -14.46
N CYS A 97 -0.57 16.56 -14.12
CA CYS A 97 0.22 17.61 -13.48
C CYS A 97 0.12 18.92 -14.26
#